data_AF-A0A329Z9A4-F1
#
_entry.id   AF-A0A329Z9A4-F1
#
_cell.length_a   1.000
_cell.length_b   1.000
_cell.length_c   1.000
_cell.angle_alpha   90.00
_cell.angle_beta   90.00
_cell.angle_gamma   90.00
#
_symmetry.space_group_name_H-M   'P 1'
#
loop_
_entity.id
_entity.type
_entity.pdbx_description
1 polymer ?
#
loop_
_entity_poly.entity_id
_entity_poly.type
_entity_poly.pdbx_seq_one_letter_code
_entity_poly.pdbx_strand_id
1 'polypeptide(L)'
;MFKELNTIKLISEFLIEKNAISKNINSIDKIYDFFSYLEQHKNKFYTLYIYNYLYNFISSDEVSKRKTSARVFEDLLAIIFNGVVADTQQRKNLNYQVSDYFTNVKDKIASNRREKADIIFKNSYCFSVKTLIDKNTEINMGSFEKKVLFDSLKVDNYLSERKSIDGAGVGSKPQFLKLLQLVDTLSSYENFREKFNQMVEFIYSDDLLLVIKKDNQMNLYFFNGYEIVDIFKEHSKNKNDLLEIVNRYEGNSIRIDRNALISKCTKKIFLDFSYLKDSVVGLINEFDYKLHQSYINFLTKDKKYKDLILKDLNHIFNEFDKNYESLI
;
A
#
# COMPACT_ATOMS: atom_id res chain seq x y z
N MET A 1 -2.31 -12.74 -16.01
CA MET A 1 -2.42 -11.27 -15.98
C MET A 1 -3.86 -10.92 -16.32
N PHE A 2 -4.52 -10.08 -15.54
CA PHE A 2 -5.89 -9.61 -15.82
C PHE A 2 -5.91 -8.90 -17.18
N LYS A 3 -6.95 -9.12 -18.00
CA LYS A 3 -7.01 -8.54 -19.36
C LYS A 3 -7.05 -7.01 -19.30
N GLU A 4 -7.69 -6.49 -18.26
CA GLU A 4 -7.85 -5.08 -17.93
C GLU A 4 -6.51 -4.38 -17.69
N LEU A 5 -5.49 -5.11 -17.24
CA LEU A 5 -4.14 -4.57 -17.08
C LEU A 5 -3.47 -4.20 -18.41
N ASN A 6 -3.87 -4.84 -19.52
CA ASN A 6 -3.39 -4.44 -20.85
C ASN A 6 -3.93 -3.04 -21.21
N THR A 7 -5.20 -2.77 -20.92
CA THR A 7 -5.79 -1.45 -21.14
C THR A 7 -5.18 -0.40 -20.22
N ILE A 8 -4.94 -0.74 -18.94
CA ILE A 8 -4.21 0.16 -18.04
C ILE A 8 -2.81 0.50 -18.57
N LYS A 9 -2.11 -0.48 -19.15
CA LYS A 9 -0.80 -0.23 -19.77
C LYS A 9 -0.89 0.79 -20.92
N LEU A 10 -1.87 0.63 -21.82
CA LEU A 10 -2.11 1.58 -22.91
C LEU A 10 -2.46 2.98 -22.39
N ILE A 11 -3.29 3.06 -21.34
CA ILE A 11 -3.64 4.32 -20.67
C ILE A 11 -2.38 4.96 -20.05
N SER A 12 -1.53 4.18 -19.38
CA SER A 12 -0.27 4.68 -18.81
C SER A 12 0.65 5.25 -19.89
N GLU A 13 0.84 4.54 -21.01
CA GLU A 13 1.64 5.02 -22.15
C GLU A 13 1.10 6.35 -22.68
N PHE A 14 -0.21 6.46 -22.89
CA PHE A 14 -0.87 7.71 -23.28
C PHE A 14 -0.65 8.86 -22.28
N LEU A 15 -0.84 8.60 -20.98
CA LEU A 15 -0.68 9.62 -19.94
C LEU A 15 0.78 10.06 -19.80
N ILE A 16 1.74 9.17 -20.06
CA ILE A 16 3.16 9.51 -20.15
C ILE A 16 3.44 10.43 -21.35
N GLU A 17 2.87 10.14 -22.52
CA GLU A 17 3.00 10.99 -23.71
C GLU A 17 2.41 12.39 -23.50
N LYS A 18 1.32 12.49 -22.74
CA LYS A 18 0.68 13.75 -22.35
C LYS A 18 1.36 14.48 -21.18
N ASN A 19 2.46 13.95 -20.65
CA ASN A 19 3.16 14.46 -19.46
C ASN A 19 2.28 14.51 -18.19
N ALA A 20 1.21 13.72 -18.12
CA ALA A 20 0.38 13.57 -16.92
C ALA A 20 1.01 12.59 -15.90
N ILE A 21 1.86 11.68 -16.37
CA ILE A 21 2.69 10.80 -15.53
C ILE A 21 4.17 11.11 -15.80
N SER A 22 4.97 11.26 -14.75
CA SER A 22 6.42 11.39 -14.90
C SER A 22 7.05 10.11 -15.43
N LYS A 23 7.87 10.22 -16.47
CA LYS A 23 8.66 9.09 -17.01
C LYS A 23 9.67 8.51 -16.01
N ASN A 24 10.12 9.33 -15.06
CA ASN A 24 11.09 8.95 -14.04
C ASN A 24 10.48 9.18 -12.66
N ILE A 25 10.16 8.08 -11.98
CA ILE A 25 9.63 8.11 -10.62
C ILE A 25 10.80 7.98 -9.65
N ASN A 26 11.02 9.01 -8.84
CA ASN A 26 12.13 9.12 -7.91
C ASN A 26 11.71 9.57 -6.50
N SER A 27 10.42 9.76 -6.27
CA SER A 27 9.84 10.07 -4.97
C SER A 27 8.37 9.69 -4.94
N ILE A 28 7.81 9.53 -3.74
CA ILE A 28 6.39 9.25 -3.54
C ILE A 28 5.50 10.40 -4.02
N ASP A 29 6.05 11.61 -4.08
CA ASP A 29 5.35 12.80 -4.55
C ASP A 29 4.89 12.67 -6.00
N LYS A 30 5.68 12.01 -6.86
CA LYS A 30 5.26 11.75 -8.25
C LYS A 30 4.06 10.81 -8.35
N ILE A 31 3.91 9.93 -7.37
CA ILE A 31 2.76 9.03 -7.26
C ILE A 31 1.55 9.81 -6.72
N TYR A 32 1.76 10.66 -5.71
CA TYR A 32 0.74 11.58 -5.19
C TYR A 32 0.21 12.53 -6.27
N ASP A 33 1.09 13.14 -7.06
CA ASP A 33 0.76 14.06 -8.15
C ASP A 33 -0.14 13.38 -9.18
N PHE A 34 0.14 12.10 -9.51
CA PHE A 34 -0.68 11.32 -10.43
C PHE A 34 -2.10 11.09 -9.87
N PHE A 35 -2.23 10.65 -8.62
CA PHE A 35 -3.57 10.45 -8.04
C PHE A 35 -4.32 11.78 -7.87
N SER A 36 -3.61 12.87 -7.59
CA SER A 36 -4.17 14.23 -7.58
C SER A 36 -4.67 14.65 -8.96
N TYR A 37 -3.91 14.31 -10.01
CA TYR A 37 -4.32 14.55 -11.39
C TYR A 37 -5.59 13.78 -11.75
N LEU A 38 -5.72 12.52 -11.36
CA LEU A 38 -6.94 11.74 -11.59
C LEU A 38 -8.17 12.39 -10.93
N GLU A 39 -8.06 12.80 -9.66
CA GLU A 39 -9.12 13.53 -8.94
C GLU A 39 -9.58 14.80 -9.69
N GLN A 40 -8.64 15.57 -10.22
CA GLN A 40 -8.93 16.78 -11.01
C GLN A 40 -9.58 16.47 -12.36
N HIS A 41 -9.38 15.26 -12.88
CA HIS A 41 -9.85 14.79 -14.18
C HIS A 41 -10.82 13.62 -14.06
N LYS A 42 -11.68 13.64 -13.03
CA LYS A 42 -12.55 12.52 -12.64
C LYS A 42 -13.50 11.99 -13.72
N ASN A 43 -13.84 12.84 -14.69
CA ASN A 43 -14.76 12.51 -15.80
C ASN A 43 -14.04 12.02 -17.06
N LYS A 44 -12.70 12.10 -17.11
CA LYS A 44 -11.93 11.65 -18.27
C LYS A 44 -11.95 10.13 -18.35
N PHE A 45 -11.99 9.60 -19.57
CA PHE A 45 -12.12 8.16 -19.79
C PHE A 45 -11.02 7.36 -19.09
N TYR A 46 -9.77 7.82 -19.17
CA TYR A 46 -8.65 7.16 -18.50
C TYR A 46 -8.83 7.09 -16.97
N THR A 47 -9.34 8.15 -16.35
CA THR A 47 -9.61 8.19 -14.91
C THR A 47 -10.72 7.24 -14.56
N LEU A 48 -11.84 7.30 -15.30
CA LEU A 48 -12.97 6.41 -15.10
C LEU A 48 -12.57 4.94 -15.21
N TYR A 49 -11.72 4.61 -16.18
CA TYR A 49 -11.23 3.23 -16.37
C TYR A 49 -10.33 2.79 -15.21
N ILE A 50 -9.39 3.63 -14.77
CA ILE A 50 -8.53 3.34 -13.61
C ILE A 50 -9.38 3.19 -12.34
N TYR A 51 -10.34 4.08 -12.11
CA TYR A 51 -11.22 4.04 -10.94
C TYR A 51 -12.11 2.79 -10.97
N ASN A 52 -12.65 2.41 -12.14
CA ASN A 52 -13.39 1.16 -12.30
C ASN A 52 -12.53 -0.07 -12.00
N TYR A 53 -11.26 -0.06 -12.40
CA TYR A 53 -10.32 -1.13 -12.03
C TYR A 53 -10.09 -1.17 -10.51
N LEU A 54 -9.80 -0.03 -9.89
CA LEU A 54 -9.60 0.08 -8.44
C LEU A 54 -10.83 -0.41 -7.67
N TYR A 55 -12.02 -0.01 -8.08
CA TYR A 55 -13.27 -0.44 -7.47
C TYR A 55 -13.45 -1.95 -7.59
N ASN A 56 -13.45 -2.50 -8.82
CA ASN A 56 -13.82 -3.89 -9.08
C ASN A 56 -12.80 -4.91 -8.56
N PHE A 57 -11.52 -4.58 -8.51
CA PHE A 57 -10.47 -5.54 -8.18
C PHE A 57 -9.81 -5.32 -6.82
N ILE A 58 -9.97 -4.13 -6.22
CA ILE A 58 -9.25 -3.77 -5.00
C ILE A 58 -10.22 -3.34 -3.88
N SER A 59 -11.14 -2.41 -4.16
CA SER A 59 -11.90 -1.69 -3.12
C SER A 59 -13.26 -2.29 -2.76
N SER A 60 -14.01 -2.82 -3.73
CA SER A 60 -15.39 -3.25 -3.51
C SER A 60 -15.49 -4.29 -2.39
N ASP A 61 -16.63 -4.33 -1.70
CA ASP A 61 -16.83 -5.28 -0.59
C ASP A 61 -16.61 -6.75 -0.97
N GLU A 62 -16.83 -7.10 -2.24
CA GLU A 62 -16.61 -8.45 -2.78
C GLU A 62 -15.13 -8.86 -2.83
N VAL A 63 -14.23 -7.90 -2.99
CA VAL A 63 -12.79 -8.14 -3.22
C VAL A 63 -11.88 -7.58 -2.13
N SER A 64 -12.34 -6.60 -1.37
CA SER A 64 -11.53 -5.85 -0.40
C SER A 64 -10.90 -6.71 0.69
N LYS A 65 -11.56 -7.80 1.09
CA LYS A 65 -11.07 -8.75 2.10
C LYS A 65 -10.16 -9.85 1.52
N ARG A 66 -10.08 -9.98 0.20
CA ARG A 66 -9.26 -11.02 -0.45
C ARG A 66 -7.78 -10.67 -0.30
N LYS A 67 -6.97 -11.66 0.07
CA LYS A 67 -5.50 -11.51 0.19
C LYS A 67 -4.86 -11.02 -1.11
N THR A 68 -5.43 -11.39 -2.25
CA THR A 68 -4.94 -11.03 -3.58
C THR A 68 -5.11 -9.56 -3.94
N SER A 69 -6.03 -8.84 -3.31
CA SER A 69 -6.31 -7.43 -3.65
C SER A 69 -5.11 -6.50 -3.44
N ALA A 70 -4.29 -6.74 -2.41
CA ALA A 70 -3.06 -5.99 -2.18
C ALA A 70 -2.06 -6.20 -3.32
N ARG A 71 -1.86 -7.46 -3.73
CA ARG A 71 -0.98 -7.80 -4.85
C ARG A 71 -1.45 -7.20 -6.17
N VAL A 72 -2.76 -7.22 -6.41
CA VAL A 72 -3.36 -6.61 -7.61
C VAL A 72 -3.09 -5.10 -7.65
N PHE A 73 -3.13 -4.43 -6.50
CA PHE A 73 -2.82 -3.01 -6.43
C PHE A 73 -1.32 -2.74 -6.66
N GLU A 74 -0.42 -3.58 -6.15
CA GLU A 74 1.01 -3.50 -6.47
C GLU A 74 1.28 -3.67 -7.97
N ASP A 75 0.66 -4.68 -8.61
CA ASP A 75 0.80 -4.91 -10.05
C ASP A 75 0.26 -3.72 -10.86
N LEU A 76 -0.86 -3.12 -10.43
CA LEU A 76 -1.41 -1.90 -11.04
C LEU A 76 -0.41 -0.74 -10.97
N LEU A 77 0.13 -0.45 -9.78
CA LEU A 77 1.11 0.62 -9.59
C LEU A 77 2.37 0.37 -10.43
N ALA A 78 2.88 -0.86 -10.43
CA ALA A 78 4.04 -1.22 -11.26
C ALA A 78 3.79 -0.96 -12.74
N ILE A 79 2.60 -1.28 -13.26
CA ILE A 79 2.24 -1.03 -14.66
C ILE A 79 2.09 0.46 -14.95
N ILE A 80 1.34 1.20 -14.12
CA ILE A 80 1.09 2.63 -14.31
C ILE A 80 2.41 3.42 -14.33
N PHE A 81 3.33 3.08 -13.45
CA PHE A 81 4.56 3.84 -13.22
C PHE A 81 5.81 3.20 -13.84
N ASN A 82 5.66 2.12 -14.62
CA ASN A 82 6.77 1.37 -15.21
C ASN A 82 7.81 0.89 -14.16
N GLY A 83 7.31 0.49 -13.00
CA GLY A 83 8.07 -0.14 -11.92
C GLY A 83 8.04 -1.67 -12.01
N VAL A 84 8.68 -2.32 -11.05
CA VAL A 84 8.67 -3.78 -10.90
C VAL A 84 8.30 -4.12 -9.47
N VAL A 85 7.41 -5.09 -9.29
CA VAL A 85 7.06 -5.56 -7.95
C VAL A 85 8.22 -6.37 -7.37
N ALA A 86 8.67 -6.03 -6.17
CA ALA A 86 9.91 -6.52 -5.58
C ALA A 86 10.02 -8.05 -5.54
N ASP A 87 8.91 -8.74 -5.21
CA ASP A 87 8.83 -10.21 -5.14
C ASP A 87 9.13 -10.93 -6.45
N THR A 88 9.11 -10.23 -7.58
CA THR A 88 9.39 -10.81 -8.91
C THR A 88 10.86 -10.75 -9.29
N GLN A 89 11.70 -10.02 -8.54
CA GLN A 89 13.12 -9.89 -8.84
C GLN A 89 13.97 -10.91 -8.06
N GLN A 90 15.03 -11.40 -8.72
CA GLN A 90 16.08 -12.12 -8.01
C GLN A 90 16.78 -11.17 -7.03
N ARG A 91 16.77 -11.54 -5.76
CA ARG A 91 17.34 -10.75 -4.68
C ARG A 91 18.86 -10.63 -4.87
N LYS A 92 19.36 -9.41 -4.97
CA LYS A 92 20.80 -9.11 -4.94
C LYS A 92 21.23 -8.75 -3.52
N ASN A 93 22.46 -9.12 -3.15
CA ASN A 93 23.07 -8.66 -1.91
C ASN A 93 23.43 -7.19 -2.06
N LEU A 94 22.88 -6.35 -1.18
CA LEU A 94 23.16 -4.93 -1.15
C LEU A 94 24.13 -4.66 0.00
N ASN A 95 25.22 -3.95 -0.30
CA ASN A 95 26.17 -3.50 0.71
C ASN A 95 25.63 -2.23 1.38
N TYR A 96 24.83 -2.41 2.43
CA TYR A 96 24.41 -1.29 3.26
C TYR A 96 25.50 -0.91 4.27
N GLN A 97 25.55 0.35 4.68
CA GLN A 97 26.20 0.75 5.93
C GLN A 97 25.14 0.67 7.04
N VAL A 98 25.50 0.04 8.16
CA VAL A 98 24.64 -0.06 9.36
C VAL A 98 25.37 0.57 10.53
N SER A 99 24.61 1.05 11.52
CA SER A 99 25.16 1.50 12.80
C SER A 99 25.97 0.38 13.49
N ASP A 100 26.92 0.77 14.34
CA ASP A 100 27.77 -0.14 15.12
C ASP A 100 26.97 -1.16 15.94
N TYR A 101 25.79 -0.76 16.45
CA TYR A 101 24.86 -1.66 17.15
C TYR A 101 24.43 -2.88 16.31
N PHE A 102 24.48 -2.76 14.98
CA PHE A 102 23.97 -3.76 14.05
C PHE A 102 25.06 -4.42 13.21
N THR A 103 26.34 -4.11 13.41
CA THR A 103 27.44 -4.69 12.61
C THR A 103 27.42 -6.22 12.63
N ASN A 104 27.19 -6.83 13.79
CA ASN A 104 27.14 -8.29 13.95
C ASN A 104 25.83 -8.93 13.44
N VAL A 105 24.82 -8.13 13.12
CA VAL A 105 23.50 -8.58 12.65
C VAL A 105 23.09 -7.86 11.36
N LYS A 106 24.09 -7.35 10.63
CA LYS A 106 23.94 -6.49 9.46
C LYS A 106 23.07 -7.15 8.40
N ASP A 107 23.35 -8.41 8.07
CA ASP A 107 22.62 -9.15 7.04
C ASP A 107 21.15 -9.32 7.39
N LYS A 108 20.86 -9.49 8.69
CA LYS A 108 19.49 -9.64 9.19
C LYS A 108 18.72 -8.33 9.08
N ILE A 109 19.30 -7.22 9.52
CA ILE A 109 18.68 -5.89 9.45
C ILE A 109 18.57 -5.40 8.00
N ALA A 110 19.56 -5.69 7.16
CA ALA A 110 19.50 -5.45 5.72
C ALA A 110 18.40 -6.30 5.03
N SER A 111 18.18 -7.55 5.46
CA SER A 111 17.06 -8.35 4.97
C SER A 111 15.73 -7.69 5.30
N ASN A 112 15.56 -7.22 6.55
CA ASN A 112 14.34 -6.55 6.98
C ASN A 112 14.01 -5.33 6.13
N ARG A 113 15.01 -4.48 5.83
CA ARG A 113 14.82 -3.32 4.93
C ARG A 113 14.43 -3.76 3.52
N ARG A 114 15.10 -4.76 2.94
CA ARG A 114 14.78 -5.24 1.58
C ARG A 114 13.36 -5.81 1.48
N GLU A 115 12.88 -6.49 2.52
CA GLU A 115 11.52 -7.04 2.59
C GLU A 115 10.42 -5.98 2.70
N LYS A 116 10.78 -4.69 2.89
CA LYS A 116 9.80 -3.60 2.97
C LYS A 116 9.36 -3.09 1.61
N ALA A 117 10.29 -2.98 0.66
CA ALA A 117 10.01 -2.44 -0.65
C ALA A 117 9.04 -3.35 -1.41
N ASP A 118 7.91 -2.78 -1.83
CA ASP A 118 6.91 -3.51 -2.60
C ASP A 118 7.06 -3.18 -4.11
N ILE A 119 7.43 -1.93 -4.45
CA ILE A 119 7.68 -1.49 -5.83
C ILE A 119 9.09 -0.91 -5.96
N ILE A 120 9.80 -1.30 -7.03
CA ILE A 120 11.19 -0.90 -7.31
C ILE A 120 11.27 -0.30 -8.73
N PHE A 121 11.98 0.82 -8.85
CA PHE A 121 12.24 1.50 -10.12
C PHE A 121 13.68 1.34 -10.60
N LYS A 122 13.92 1.59 -11.89
CA LYS A 122 15.25 1.42 -12.53
C LYS A 122 16.35 2.29 -11.91
N ASN A 123 15.98 3.45 -11.37
CA ASN A 123 16.87 4.38 -10.68
C ASN A 123 17.13 3.99 -9.21
N SER A 124 16.72 2.79 -8.78
CA SER A 124 16.81 2.29 -7.40
C SER A 124 15.94 3.00 -6.38
N TYR A 125 15.08 3.94 -6.78
CA TYR A 125 13.99 4.40 -5.94
C TYR A 125 13.02 3.23 -5.70
N CYS A 126 12.53 3.10 -4.47
CA CYS A 126 11.55 2.10 -4.09
C CYS A 126 10.64 2.65 -3.00
N PHE A 127 9.45 2.07 -2.90
CA PHE A 127 8.51 2.38 -1.84
C PHE A 127 7.71 1.14 -1.42
N SER A 128 7.19 1.20 -0.20
CA SER A 128 6.33 0.18 0.38
C SER A 128 4.86 0.53 0.12
N VAL A 129 4.02 -0.47 -0.05
CA VAL A 129 2.56 -0.36 -0.16
C VAL A 129 1.93 -1.14 0.98
N LYS A 130 1.01 -0.51 1.71
CA LYS A 130 0.23 -1.17 2.77
C LYS A 130 -1.24 -0.96 2.51
N THR A 131 -1.93 -2.05 2.20
CA THR A 131 -3.35 -2.03 1.86
C THR A 131 -4.17 -2.61 3.01
N LEU A 132 -5.10 -1.82 3.54
CA LEU A 132 -5.95 -2.16 4.69
C LEU A 132 -7.43 -2.02 4.32
N ILE A 133 -8.29 -2.73 5.04
CA ILE A 133 -9.72 -2.43 5.08
C ILE A 133 -9.99 -1.40 6.20
N ASP A 134 -11.04 -0.59 6.06
CA ASP A 134 -11.37 0.49 7.00
C ASP A 134 -11.49 0.03 8.46
N LYS A 135 -11.97 -1.19 8.70
CA LYS A 135 -12.09 -1.76 10.06
C LYS A 135 -10.75 -2.12 10.72
N ASN A 136 -9.67 -2.25 9.95
CA ASN A 136 -8.36 -2.60 10.49
C ASN A 136 -7.66 -1.34 11.01
N THR A 137 -7.55 -1.22 12.33
CA THR A 137 -6.87 -0.10 13.01
C THR A 137 -5.39 -0.35 13.26
N GLU A 138 -4.89 -1.57 13.01
CA GLU A 138 -3.46 -1.90 13.13
C GLU A 138 -2.79 -2.04 11.77
N ILE A 139 -1.57 -1.51 11.63
CA ILE A 139 -0.72 -1.70 10.46
C ILE A 139 0.39 -2.71 10.80
N ASN A 140 0.64 -3.68 9.92
CA ASN A 140 1.86 -4.46 9.99
C ASN A 140 3.01 -3.68 9.34
N MET A 141 3.93 -3.15 10.14
CA MET A 141 5.13 -2.52 9.59
C MET A 141 6.21 -3.53 9.25
N GLY A 142 5.96 -4.83 9.42
CA GLY A 142 6.84 -5.93 9.05
C GLY A 142 8.19 -5.91 9.75
N SER A 143 9.04 -6.86 9.35
CA SER A 143 10.41 -7.17 9.77
C SER A 143 11.10 -6.11 10.65
N PHE A 144 10.93 -6.25 11.96
CA PHE A 144 11.54 -5.44 13.02
C PHE A 144 11.96 -6.39 14.16
N GLU A 145 13.20 -6.86 14.07
CA GLU A 145 13.74 -7.93 14.91
C GLU A 145 13.87 -7.53 16.39
N LYS A 146 12.92 -7.99 17.22
CA LYS A 146 12.93 -7.73 18.66
C LYS A 146 14.22 -8.17 19.36
N LYS A 147 14.77 -9.36 19.05
CA LYS A 147 16.00 -9.84 19.69
C LYS A 147 17.17 -8.92 19.45
N VAL A 148 17.29 -8.39 18.23
CA VAL A 148 18.34 -7.41 17.90
C VAL A 148 18.11 -6.13 18.69
N LEU A 149 16.89 -5.61 18.72
CA LEU A 149 16.56 -4.39 19.45
C LEU A 149 16.85 -4.49 20.95
N PHE A 150 16.41 -5.58 21.58
CA PHE A 150 16.52 -5.77 23.03
C PHE A 150 17.83 -6.40 23.48
N ASP A 151 18.71 -6.77 22.55
CA ASP A 151 20.03 -7.30 22.88
C ASP A 151 20.80 -6.33 23.80
N SER A 152 21.48 -6.90 24.78
CA SER A 152 22.20 -6.20 25.85
C SER A 152 21.33 -5.40 26.85
N LEU A 153 20.00 -5.47 26.79
CA LEU A 153 19.09 -4.79 27.73
C LEU A 153 18.64 -5.66 28.92
N LYS A 154 19.16 -6.90 29.02
CA LYS A 154 18.89 -7.85 30.12
C LYS A 154 17.42 -8.25 30.27
N VAL A 155 16.68 -8.33 29.16
CA VAL A 155 15.24 -8.66 29.16
C VAL A 155 14.87 -9.80 28.21
N ASP A 156 15.83 -10.65 27.84
CA ASP A 156 15.65 -11.73 26.86
C ASP A 156 14.50 -12.69 27.20
N ASN A 157 14.31 -12.96 28.49
CA ASN A 157 13.25 -13.83 29.01
C ASN A 157 11.83 -13.26 28.81
N TYR A 158 11.71 -11.99 28.41
CA TYR A 158 10.43 -11.29 28.26
C TYR A 158 10.06 -11.00 26.79
N LEU A 159 10.85 -11.45 25.82
CA LEU A 159 10.65 -11.15 24.39
C LEU A 159 9.60 -12.06 23.69
N SER A 160 8.75 -12.71 24.48
CA SER A 160 7.68 -13.58 24.01
C SER A 160 6.37 -12.82 23.84
N GLU A 161 5.53 -13.24 22.89
CA GLU A 161 4.17 -12.69 22.74
C GLU A 161 3.26 -13.05 23.92
N ARG A 162 3.60 -14.12 24.65
CA ARG A 162 2.88 -14.52 25.85
C ARG A 162 3.39 -13.72 27.04
N LYS A 163 2.45 -13.43 27.93
CA LYS A 163 2.70 -12.80 29.22
C LYS A 163 3.63 -13.69 30.07
N SER A 164 4.72 -13.12 30.57
CA SER A 164 5.59 -13.76 31.56
C SER A 164 4.93 -13.83 32.94
N ILE A 165 5.59 -14.49 33.90
CA ILE A 165 5.14 -14.52 35.31
C ILE A 165 5.01 -13.10 35.88
N ASP A 166 5.95 -12.21 35.57
CA ASP A 166 5.95 -10.79 36.00
C ASP A 166 4.94 -9.92 35.22
N GLY A 167 4.33 -10.52 34.20
CA GLY A 167 3.35 -9.88 33.35
C GLY A 167 3.91 -9.05 32.21
N ALA A 168 5.22 -9.05 32.01
CA ALA A 168 5.88 -8.43 30.88
C ALA A 168 5.83 -9.34 29.64
N GLY A 169 5.94 -8.74 28.46
CA GLY A 169 5.83 -9.43 27.18
C GLY A 169 5.74 -8.42 26.05
N VAL A 170 5.66 -8.89 24.81
CA VAL A 170 5.55 -8.01 23.63
C VAL A 170 4.21 -8.12 22.91
N GLY A 171 3.30 -8.99 23.35
CA GLY A 171 2.07 -9.33 22.63
C GLY A 171 0.91 -8.33 22.78
N SER A 172 1.00 -7.35 23.67
CA SER A 172 -0.02 -6.30 23.84
C SER A 172 0.55 -5.06 24.53
N LYS A 173 -0.12 -3.90 24.39
CA LYS A 173 0.32 -2.63 25.01
C LYS A 173 0.62 -2.75 26.52
N PRO A 174 -0.25 -3.36 27.36
CA PRO A 174 0.05 -3.46 28.80
C PRO A 174 1.25 -4.34 29.12
N GLN A 175 1.44 -5.44 28.37
CA GLN A 175 2.61 -6.31 28.53
C GLN A 175 3.88 -5.57 28.09
N PHE A 176 3.78 -4.83 26.98
CA PHE A 176 4.89 -4.12 26.39
C PHE A 176 5.33 -2.93 27.26
N LEU A 177 4.38 -2.21 27.87
CA LEU A 177 4.69 -1.18 28.86
C LEU A 177 5.51 -1.74 30.02
N LYS A 178 5.11 -2.90 30.57
CA LYS A 178 5.85 -3.55 31.65
C LYS A 178 7.26 -3.95 31.23
N LEU A 179 7.44 -4.43 30.00
CA LEU A 179 8.76 -4.70 29.45
C LEU A 179 9.62 -3.43 29.37
N LEU A 180 9.08 -2.34 28.85
CA LEU A 180 9.79 -1.05 28.77
C LEU A 180 10.12 -0.48 30.16
N GLN A 181 9.27 -0.72 31.16
CA GLN A 181 9.56 -0.40 32.55
C GLN A 181 10.73 -1.23 33.11
N LEU A 182 10.78 -2.53 32.81
CA LEU A 182 11.92 -3.38 33.19
C LEU A 182 13.22 -2.94 32.52
N VAL A 183 13.18 -2.61 31.23
CA VAL A 183 14.34 -2.08 30.48
C VAL A 183 14.91 -0.83 31.16
N ASP A 184 14.03 0.09 31.58
CA ASP A 184 14.43 1.32 32.24
C ASP A 184 15.12 1.06 33.59
N THR A 185 14.60 0.12 34.37
CA THR A 185 15.17 -0.27 35.65
C THR A 185 16.51 -1.01 35.51
N LEU A 186 16.66 -1.86 34.49
CA LEU A 186 17.79 -2.80 34.38
C LEU A 186 18.98 -2.26 33.57
N SER A 187 18.75 -1.32 32.66
CA SER A 187 19.77 -0.81 31.73
C SER A 187 19.67 0.69 31.48
N SER A 188 18.47 1.18 31.10
CA SER A 188 18.08 2.58 30.82
C SER A 188 17.14 2.57 29.60
N TYR A 189 16.01 3.30 29.68
CA TYR A 189 15.14 3.49 28.52
C TYR A 189 15.83 4.25 27.38
N GLU A 190 16.79 5.13 27.69
CA GLU A 190 17.49 5.91 26.66
C GLU A 190 18.31 5.01 25.73
N ASN A 191 19.00 3.99 26.26
CA ASN A 191 19.74 3.02 25.46
C ASN A 191 18.82 2.25 24.50
N PHE A 192 17.63 1.88 24.98
CA PHE A 192 16.61 1.28 24.13
C PHE A 192 16.15 2.24 23.03
N ARG A 193 15.85 3.48 23.39
CA ARG A 193 15.35 4.51 22.50
C ARG A 193 16.35 4.84 21.39
N GLU A 194 17.63 5.01 21.71
CA GLU A 194 18.69 5.25 20.72
C GLU A 194 18.76 4.10 19.71
N LYS A 195 18.79 2.85 20.20
CA LYS A 195 18.84 1.66 19.35
C LYS A 195 17.56 1.49 18.52
N PHE A 196 16.40 1.77 19.09
CA PHE A 196 15.11 1.78 18.40
C PHE A 196 15.10 2.79 17.25
N ASN A 197 15.53 4.01 17.51
CA ASN A 197 15.54 5.10 16.54
C ASN A 197 16.47 4.79 15.36
N GLN A 198 17.65 4.23 15.62
CA GLN A 198 18.57 3.82 14.55
C GLN A 198 18.03 2.65 13.74
N MET A 199 17.34 1.70 14.38
CA MET A 199 16.72 0.58 13.69
C MET A 199 15.55 1.02 12.80
N VAL A 200 14.72 1.95 13.29
CA VAL A 200 13.65 2.60 12.52
C VAL A 200 14.22 3.35 11.33
N GLU A 201 15.23 4.19 11.55
CA GLU A 201 15.87 4.98 10.48
C GLU A 201 16.47 4.09 9.40
N PHE A 202 17.01 2.94 9.76
CA PHE A 202 17.55 2.01 8.79
C PHE A 202 16.46 1.24 8.02
N ILE A 203 15.44 0.73 8.71
CA ILE A 203 14.45 -0.19 8.12
C ILE A 203 13.33 0.57 7.37
N TYR A 204 12.90 1.72 7.89
CA TYR A 204 11.75 2.48 7.39
C TYR A 204 12.15 3.76 6.65
N SER A 205 13.37 3.80 6.11
CA SER A 205 13.87 4.93 5.31
C SER A 205 13.20 5.09 3.94
N ASP A 206 12.53 4.04 3.46
CA ASP A 206 11.90 4.04 2.15
C ASP A 206 10.46 4.57 2.28
N ASP A 207 9.95 5.20 1.21
CA ASP A 207 8.64 5.83 1.22
C ASP A 207 7.50 4.82 1.42
N LEU A 208 6.35 5.26 1.91
CA LEU A 208 5.17 4.43 2.18
C LEU A 208 3.90 5.00 1.54
N LEU A 209 3.21 4.16 0.77
CA LEU A 209 1.83 4.35 0.37
C LEU A 209 0.91 3.50 1.26
N LEU A 210 0.15 4.15 2.13
CA LEU A 210 -0.90 3.50 2.92
C LEU A 210 -2.26 3.69 2.23
N VAL A 211 -2.97 2.58 2.03
CA VAL A 211 -4.27 2.54 1.36
C VAL A 211 -5.32 1.98 2.31
N ILE A 212 -6.41 2.72 2.49
CA ILE A 212 -7.59 2.27 3.24
C ILE A 212 -8.76 2.11 2.29
N LYS A 213 -9.26 0.89 2.20
CA LYS A 213 -10.36 0.51 1.32
C LYS A 213 -11.67 0.49 2.07
N LYS A 214 -12.71 1.06 1.46
CA LYS A 214 -14.05 1.16 2.02
C LYS A 214 -15.08 1.13 0.88
N ASP A 215 -15.23 -0.03 0.27
CA ASP A 215 -16.21 -0.28 -0.79
C ASP A 215 -16.11 0.76 -1.92
N ASN A 216 -17.11 1.65 -2.06
CA ASN A 216 -17.14 2.77 -3.01
C ASN A 216 -16.13 3.89 -2.73
N GLN A 217 -15.24 3.73 -1.75
CA GLN A 217 -14.26 4.75 -1.37
C GLN A 217 -12.90 4.12 -1.12
N MET A 218 -11.84 4.85 -1.47
CA MET A 218 -10.47 4.49 -1.14
C MET A 218 -9.68 5.72 -0.70
N ASN A 219 -9.07 5.67 0.48
CA ASN A 219 -8.17 6.72 0.97
C ASN A 219 -6.73 6.31 0.73
N LEU A 220 -5.94 7.20 0.14
CA LEU A 220 -4.51 7.05 -0.08
C LEU A 220 -3.77 8.05 0.80
N TYR A 221 -2.76 7.58 1.53
CA TYR A 221 -1.89 8.39 2.38
C TYR A 221 -0.45 8.15 1.96
N PHE A 222 0.26 9.23 1.65
CA PHE A 222 1.60 9.19 1.10
C PHE A 222 2.57 9.74 2.13
N PHE A 223 3.60 8.95 2.45
CA PHE A 223 4.63 9.32 3.40
C PHE A 223 5.99 9.19 2.74
N ASN A 224 6.80 10.23 2.86
CA ASN A 224 8.23 10.10 2.65
C ASN A 224 8.82 9.27 3.79
N GLY A 225 9.88 8.50 3.51
CA GLY A 225 10.50 7.64 4.53
C GLY A 225 10.96 8.42 5.76
N TYR A 226 11.48 9.64 5.59
CA TYR A 226 11.88 10.49 6.70
C TYR A 226 10.70 10.89 7.61
N GLU A 227 9.49 11.09 7.05
CA GLU A 227 8.31 11.44 7.84
C GLU A 227 7.92 10.28 8.77
N ILE A 228 8.03 9.04 8.28
CA ILE A 228 7.78 7.83 9.09
C ILE A 228 8.80 7.75 10.22
N VAL A 229 10.09 7.94 9.91
CA VAL A 229 11.18 7.92 10.89
C VAL A 229 10.95 8.98 11.97
N ASP A 230 10.60 10.20 11.60
CA ASP A 230 10.34 11.30 12.52
C ASP A 230 9.15 11.01 13.43
N ILE A 231 8.07 10.44 12.90
CA ILE A 231 6.90 10.04 13.70
C ILE A 231 7.31 9.03 14.78
N PHE A 232 8.09 7.99 14.44
CA PHE A 232 8.58 7.02 15.41
C PHE A 232 9.53 7.64 16.44
N LYS A 233 10.46 8.53 16.00
CA LYS A 233 11.41 9.22 16.88
C LYS A 233 10.70 10.20 17.84
N GLU A 234 9.62 10.83 17.41
CA GLU A 234 8.79 11.71 18.25
C GLU A 234 8.13 10.91 19.37
N HIS A 235 7.52 9.77 19.04
CA HIS A 235 6.83 8.92 20.01
C HIS A 235 7.80 8.10 20.88
N SER A 236 9.04 7.86 20.45
CA SER A 236 10.01 7.11 21.27
C SER A 236 10.61 7.91 22.43
N LYS A 237 10.24 9.19 22.61
CA LYS A 237 10.74 10.06 23.69
C LYS A 237 10.46 9.50 25.09
N ASN A 238 9.33 8.83 25.28
CA ASN A 238 9.04 8.11 26.51
C ASN A 238 8.19 6.87 26.24
N LYS A 239 8.11 5.98 27.23
CA LYS A 239 7.47 4.66 27.12
C LYS A 239 5.98 4.75 26.77
N ASN A 240 5.26 5.73 27.30
CA ASN A 240 3.82 5.84 27.09
C ASN A 240 3.53 6.36 25.68
N ASP A 241 4.23 7.42 25.25
CA ASP A 241 4.14 7.96 23.89
C ASP A 241 4.48 6.87 22.86
N LEU A 242 5.49 6.03 23.13
CA LEU A 242 5.86 4.95 22.22
C LEU A 242 4.70 3.96 22.02
N LEU A 243 3.88 3.74 23.05
CA LEU A 243 2.72 2.86 22.99
C LEU A 243 1.48 3.52 22.41
N GLU A 244 1.49 4.82 22.15
CA GLU A 244 0.46 5.47 21.34
C GLU A 244 0.57 5.03 19.88
N ILE A 245 1.80 4.83 19.39
CA ILE A 245 2.04 4.32 18.04
C ILE A 245 2.34 2.81 17.98
N VAL A 246 3.17 2.23 18.84
CA VAL A 246 3.51 0.80 18.81
C VAL A 246 2.54 0.01 19.69
N ASN A 247 1.68 -0.80 19.06
CA ASN A 247 0.70 -1.60 19.79
C ASN A 247 1.31 -2.84 20.42
N ARG A 248 2.10 -3.58 19.64
CA ARG A 248 2.69 -4.88 20.02
C ARG A 248 3.68 -5.37 18.97
N TYR A 249 4.39 -6.43 19.31
CA TYR A 249 5.06 -7.30 18.35
C TYR A 249 4.18 -8.51 18.01
N GLU A 250 4.27 -8.95 16.77
CA GLU A 250 3.73 -10.23 16.27
C GLU A 250 4.84 -10.91 15.47
N GLY A 251 5.32 -12.05 15.93
CA GLY A 251 6.57 -12.64 15.47
C GLY A 251 7.73 -11.64 15.63
N ASN A 252 8.38 -11.30 14.52
CA ASN A 252 9.42 -10.28 14.44
C ASN A 252 8.93 -9.06 13.65
N SER A 253 7.67 -8.68 13.79
CA SER A 253 7.11 -7.47 13.17
C SER A 253 6.47 -6.60 14.23
N ILE A 254 6.64 -5.28 14.12
CA ILE A 254 5.86 -4.34 14.93
C ILE A 254 4.49 -4.12 14.28
N ARG A 255 3.46 -4.12 15.13
CA ARG A 255 2.10 -3.68 14.78
C ARG A 255 1.92 -2.28 15.35
N ILE A 256 1.53 -1.34 14.51
CA ILE A 256 1.34 0.06 14.92
C ILE A 256 -0.12 0.50 14.81
N ASP A 257 -0.47 1.52 15.58
CA ASP A 257 -1.73 2.23 15.45
C ASP A 257 -1.77 3.02 14.14
N ARG A 258 -2.75 2.68 13.30
CA ARG A 258 -2.96 3.30 12.00
C ARG A 258 -3.32 4.78 12.12
N ASN A 259 -4.13 5.14 13.11
CA ASN A 259 -4.62 6.51 13.25
C ASN A 259 -3.51 7.43 13.74
N ALA A 260 -2.61 6.94 14.61
CA ALA A 260 -1.39 7.66 15.00
C ALA A 260 -0.57 8.06 13.77
N LEU A 261 -0.32 7.11 12.85
CA LEU A 261 0.39 7.39 11.60
C LEU A 261 -0.37 8.39 10.69
N ILE A 262 -1.67 8.17 10.47
CA ILE A 262 -2.50 9.01 9.58
C ILE A 262 -2.63 10.44 10.09
N SER A 263 -2.72 10.64 11.40
CA SER A 263 -2.87 11.97 12.01
C SER A 263 -1.73 12.93 11.67
N LYS A 264 -0.56 12.38 11.31
CA LYS A 264 0.66 13.12 10.94
C LYS A 264 0.85 13.22 9.42
N CYS A 265 -0.02 12.60 8.62
CA CYS A 265 0.06 12.61 7.16
C CYS A 265 -0.48 13.91 6.58
N THR A 266 0.33 14.59 5.77
CA THR A 266 -0.08 15.82 5.08
C THR A 266 -0.58 15.55 3.65
N LYS A 267 -0.08 14.50 2.99
CA LYS A 267 -0.42 14.13 1.61
C LYS A 267 -1.44 13.01 1.60
N LYS A 268 -2.70 13.38 1.38
CA LYS A 268 -3.83 12.44 1.33
C LYS A 268 -4.67 12.66 0.07
N ILE A 269 -5.16 11.58 -0.51
CA ILE A 269 -6.11 11.57 -1.62
C ILE A 269 -7.29 10.69 -1.25
N PHE A 270 -8.49 11.19 -1.52
CA PHE A 270 -9.74 10.46 -1.40
C PHE A 270 -10.22 10.10 -2.80
N LEU A 271 -10.44 8.82 -3.06
CA LEU A 271 -11.01 8.34 -4.31
C LEU A 271 -12.45 7.92 -4.06
N ASP A 272 -13.38 8.56 -4.76
CA ASP A 272 -14.80 8.20 -4.77
C ASP A 272 -15.13 7.38 -6.02
N PHE A 273 -15.77 6.22 -5.84
CA PHE A 273 -16.18 5.34 -6.92
C PHE A 273 -17.69 5.33 -7.13
N SER A 274 -18.46 6.05 -6.30
CA SER A 274 -19.92 6.03 -6.31
C SER A 274 -20.54 6.47 -7.64
N TYR A 275 -19.84 7.34 -8.37
CA TYR A 275 -20.31 7.90 -9.64
C TYR A 275 -20.01 7.02 -10.86
N LEU A 276 -19.26 5.92 -10.71
CA LEU A 276 -18.84 5.09 -11.85
C LEU A 276 -20.02 4.44 -12.57
N LYS A 277 -21.06 4.04 -11.83
CA LYS A 277 -22.25 3.38 -12.39
C LYS A 277 -22.99 4.28 -13.38
N ASP A 278 -23.04 5.57 -13.11
CA ASP A 278 -23.74 6.56 -13.95
C ASP A 278 -22.81 7.19 -14.99
N SER A 279 -21.57 6.72 -15.07
CA SER A 279 -20.57 7.17 -16.06
C SER A 279 -20.58 6.31 -17.31
N VAL A 280 -19.81 6.75 -18.32
CA VAL A 280 -19.58 5.97 -19.54
C VAL A 280 -19.00 4.57 -19.26
N VAL A 281 -18.28 4.39 -18.16
CA VAL A 281 -17.73 3.07 -17.79
C VAL A 281 -18.82 2.14 -17.23
N GLY A 282 -19.89 2.68 -16.65
CA GLY A 282 -21.08 1.91 -16.30
C GLY A 282 -21.71 1.25 -17.54
N LEU A 283 -21.82 2.00 -18.64
CA LEU A 283 -22.30 1.50 -19.93
C LEU A 283 -21.41 0.39 -20.50
N ILE A 284 -20.08 0.55 -20.40
CA ILE A 284 -19.11 -0.46 -20.82
C ILE A 284 -19.26 -1.74 -20.00
N ASN A 285 -19.36 -1.63 -18.68
CA ASN A 285 -19.54 -2.79 -17.80
C ASN A 285 -20.85 -3.54 -18.11
N GLU A 286 -21.95 -2.82 -18.37
CA GLU A 286 -23.22 -3.43 -18.78
C GLU A 286 -23.09 -4.15 -20.13
N PHE A 287 -22.41 -3.54 -21.08
CA PHE A 287 -22.15 -4.13 -22.38
C PHE A 287 -21.29 -5.39 -22.29
N ASP A 288 -20.21 -5.39 -21.50
CA ASP A 288 -19.36 -6.57 -21.33
C ASP A 288 -20.15 -7.78 -20.81
N TYR A 289 -21.06 -7.55 -19.86
CA TYR A 289 -21.96 -8.59 -19.38
C TYR A 289 -22.88 -9.12 -20.51
N LYS A 290 -23.53 -8.22 -21.26
CA LYS A 290 -24.39 -8.58 -22.39
C LYS A 290 -23.63 -9.30 -23.51
N LEU A 291 -22.39 -8.91 -23.75
CA LEU A 291 -21.50 -9.49 -24.74
C LEU A 291 -21.21 -10.96 -24.39
N HIS A 292 -20.85 -11.24 -23.13
CA HIS A 292 -20.63 -12.61 -22.66
C HIS A 292 -21.89 -13.47 -22.71
N GLN A 293 -23.05 -12.95 -22.29
CA GLN A 293 -24.32 -13.65 -22.43
C GLN A 293 -24.65 -13.96 -23.89
N SER A 294 -24.37 -13.01 -24.78
CA SER A 294 -24.67 -13.13 -26.20
C SER A 294 -23.75 -14.11 -26.90
N TYR A 295 -22.48 -14.28 -26.48
CA TYR A 295 -21.63 -15.38 -26.96
C TYR A 295 -22.27 -16.75 -26.71
N ILE A 296 -22.76 -16.97 -25.49
CA ILE A 296 -23.41 -18.22 -25.10
C ILE A 296 -24.67 -18.42 -25.94
N ASN A 297 -25.54 -17.40 -26.01
CA ASN A 297 -26.80 -17.50 -26.74
C ASN A 297 -26.62 -17.64 -28.26
N PHE A 298 -25.59 -17.00 -28.83
CA PHE A 298 -25.26 -17.12 -30.26
C PHE A 298 -24.88 -18.56 -30.62
N LEU A 299 -24.07 -19.20 -29.77
CA LEU A 299 -23.61 -20.58 -29.99
C LEU A 299 -24.67 -21.63 -29.67
N THR A 300 -25.61 -21.34 -28.75
CA THR A 300 -26.56 -22.33 -28.24
C THR A 300 -27.99 -22.16 -28.71
N LYS A 301 -28.38 -20.98 -29.20
CA LYS A 301 -29.78 -20.66 -29.54
C LYS A 301 -29.95 -20.15 -30.96
N ASP A 302 -29.43 -18.96 -31.26
CA ASP A 302 -29.81 -18.24 -32.50
C ASP A 302 -28.73 -17.25 -32.94
N LYS A 303 -28.53 -17.10 -34.25
CA LYS A 303 -27.59 -16.12 -34.81
C LYS A 303 -28.01 -14.66 -34.56
N LYS A 304 -29.30 -14.38 -34.30
CA LYS A 304 -29.80 -13.00 -34.05
C LYS A 304 -29.10 -12.27 -32.90
N TYR A 305 -28.51 -12.99 -31.95
CA TYR A 305 -27.78 -12.38 -30.83
C TYR A 305 -26.52 -11.63 -31.29
N LYS A 306 -25.99 -11.94 -32.47
CA LYS A 306 -24.94 -11.12 -33.12
C LYS A 306 -25.42 -9.70 -33.39
N ASP A 307 -26.62 -9.55 -33.97
CA ASP A 307 -27.14 -8.24 -34.36
C ASP A 307 -27.52 -7.39 -33.14
N LEU A 308 -27.92 -8.04 -32.04
CA LEU A 308 -28.18 -7.36 -30.76
C LEU A 308 -26.87 -6.78 -30.18
N ILE A 309 -25.78 -7.54 -30.14
CA ILE A 309 -24.47 -7.03 -29.70
C ILE A 309 -24.03 -5.84 -30.54
N LEU A 310 -24.18 -5.90 -31.86
CA LEU A 310 -23.77 -4.81 -32.76
C LEU A 310 -24.57 -3.53 -32.50
N LYS A 311 -25.87 -3.65 -32.18
CA LYS A 311 -26.71 -2.51 -31.79
C LYS A 311 -26.25 -1.91 -30.45
N ASP A 312 -25.97 -2.74 -29.46
CA ASP A 312 -25.49 -2.27 -28.16
C ASP A 312 -24.12 -1.60 -28.27
N LEU A 313 -23.22 -2.14 -29.10
CA LEU A 313 -21.92 -1.53 -29.37
C LEU A 313 -22.06 -0.15 -30.04
N ASN A 314 -22.93 -0.03 -31.04
CA ASN A 314 -23.22 1.25 -31.68
C ASN A 314 -23.80 2.25 -30.69
N HIS A 315 -24.64 1.82 -29.76
CA HIS A 315 -25.17 2.69 -28.71
C HIS A 315 -24.05 3.27 -27.85
N ILE A 316 -23.06 2.46 -27.45
CA ILE A 316 -21.90 2.92 -26.68
C ILE A 316 -21.10 3.98 -27.44
N PHE A 317 -20.78 3.72 -28.71
CA PHE A 317 -20.06 4.71 -29.53
C PHE A 317 -20.83 6.02 -29.68
N ASN A 318 -22.16 5.95 -29.88
CA ASN A 318 -22.99 7.14 -29.91
C ASN A 318 -22.93 7.93 -28.59
N GLU A 319 -22.88 7.25 -27.43
CA GLU A 319 -22.70 7.92 -26.14
C GLU A 319 -21.29 8.50 -25.98
N PHE A 320 -20.26 7.84 -26.53
CA PHE A 320 -18.90 8.40 -26.53
C PHE A 320 -18.84 9.66 -27.38
N ASP A 321 -19.42 9.65 -28.58
CA ASP A 321 -19.44 10.79 -29.50
C ASP A 321 -20.19 11.98 -28.88
N LYS A 322 -21.33 11.73 -28.22
CA LYS A 322 -22.08 12.78 -27.49
C LYS A 322 -21.27 13.42 -26.37
N ASN A 323 -20.41 12.64 -25.70
CA ASN A 323 -19.66 13.09 -24.52
C ASN A 323 -18.17 13.34 -24.83
N TYR A 324 -17.76 13.32 -26.09
CA TYR A 324 -16.36 13.21 -26.53
C TYR A 324 -15.45 14.24 -25.86
N GLU A 325 -15.78 15.53 -25.91
CA GLU A 325 -14.97 16.61 -25.31
C GLU A 325 -14.78 16.45 -23.80
N SER A 326 -15.81 15.95 -23.10
CA SER A 326 -15.74 15.75 -21.66
C SER A 326 -14.87 14.53 -21.30
N LEU A 327 -14.74 13.56 -22.20
CA LEU A 327 -14.03 12.29 -21.99
C LEU A 327 -12.53 12.32 -22.35
N ILE A 328 -12.07 13.24 -23.23
CA ILE A 328 -10.67 13.29 -23.74
C ILE A 328 -9.64 13.89 -22.81
#